data_AF-A0A1G0ZC75-F1
#
_entry.id   AF-A0A1G0ZC75-F1
#
_cell.length_a   1.000
_cell.length_b   1.000
_cell.length_c   1.000
_cell.angle_alpha   90.00
_cell.angle_beta   90.00
_cell.angle_gamma   90.00
#
_symmetry.space_group_name_H-M   'P 1'
#
loop_
_entity.id
_entity.type
_entity.pdbx_description
1 polymer ?
#
loop_
_entity_poly.entity_id
_entity_poly.type
_entity_poly.pdbx_seq_one_letter_code
_entity_poly.pdbx_strand_id
1 'polypeptide(L)'
;MADKQEQEMSAPREFTLQEAAIGYALTAERIYSGDVNFLNSNNQSIVPIFVSQLFQSLEISIKYVGRETNVLREDEAKSKIKDKEKKKRCIFNYDLITNYSKGAEKCHMLGNGHWVEAIAKLIAKRLEVNLYDFAKAMTCFNYCSVRNGYGNGNPIYPIHTMICGNDFIETRKCYASRRLAYIEIANGDFSLYNNIPFWIEAVKETANNLDKVIKIFSGWQKISPKTEKFETWLIKYPKTLEE
;
A
#
# COMPACT_ATOMS: atom_id res chain seq x y z
N MET A 1 -40.99 8.04 35.84
CA MET A 1 -40.07 9.16 35.54
C MET A 1 -38.92 8.56 34.76
N ALA A 2 -38.81 8.87 33.47
CA ALA A 2 -37.73 8.36 32.62
C ALA A 2 -36.71 9.49 32.45
N ASP A 3 -35.55 9.34 33.07
CA ASP A 3 -34.42 10.25 32.89
C ASP A 3 -33.95 10.16 31.44
N LYS A 4 -34.17 11.24 30.69
CA LYS A 4 -33.54 11.43 29.39
C LYS A 4 -32.09 11.82 29.66
N GLN A 5 -31.18 10.85 29.59
CA GLN A 5 -29.76 11.16 29.45
C GLN A 5 -29.56 11.78 28.07
N GLU A 6 -29.36 13.09 28.02
CA GLU A 6 -28.80 13.76 26.85
C GLU A 6 -27.39 13.22 26.63
N GLN A 7 -27.25 12.38 25.62
CA GLN A 7 -25.96 11.87 25.20
C GLN A 7 -25.22 13.01 24.50
N GLU A 8 -24.28 13.63 25.21
CA GLU A 8 -23.45 14.71 24.68
C GLU A 8 -22.67 14.18 23.47
N MET A 9 -23.02 14.65 22.27
CA MET A 9 -22.33 14.27 21.05
C MET A 9 -20.92 14.83 21.09
N SER A 10 -19.93 13.98 21.35
CA SER A 10 -18.51 14.30 21.22
C SER A 10 -18.23 14.97 19.87
N ALA A 11 -17.40 16.02 19.88
CA ALA A 11 -16.93 16.66 18.66
C ALA A 11 -16.37 15.63 17.67
N PRO A 12 -16.55 15.81 16.35
CA PRO A 12 -16.01 14.90 15.35
C PRO A 12 -14.49 14.80 15.49
N ARG A 13 -13.98 13.58 15.71
CA ARG A 13 -12.54 13.31 15.70
C ARG A 13 -12.09 13.00 14.27
N GLU A 14 -10.96 13.58 13.86
CA GLU A 14 -10.29 13.21 12.60
C GLU A 14 -9.58 11.85 12.74
N PHE A 15 -9.77 10.98 11.74
CA PHE A 15 -9.08 9.69 11.68
C PHE A 15 -7.62 9.87 11.23
N THR A 16 -6.70 9.14 11.86
CA THR A 16 -5.31 9.06 11.42
C THR A 16 -5.20 8.31 10.08
N LEU A 17 -4.07 8.46 9.38
CA LEU A 17 -3.82 7.71 8.14
C LEU A 17 -3.74 6.19 8.38
N GLN A 18 -3.24 5.77 9.54
CA GLN A 18 -3.25 4.36 9.94
C GLN A 18 -4.68 3.85 10.17
N GLU A 19 -5.50 4.59 10.90
CA GLU A 19 -6.92 4.26 11.12
C GLU A 19 -7.67 4.18 9.79
N ALA A 20 -7.39 5.10 8.86
CA ALA A 20 -7.95 5.07 7.52
C ALA A 20 -7.53 3.80 6.75
N ALA A 21 -6.24 3.46 6.73
CA ALA A 21 -5.76 2.24 6.07
C ALA A 21 -6.44 0.98 6.64
N ILE A 22 -6.49 0.85 7.97
CA ILE A 22 -7.19 -0.25 8.65
C ILE A 22 -8.66 -0.27 8.25
N GLY A 23 -9.34 0.89 8.23
CA GLY A 23 -10.74 1.01 7.84
C GLY A 23 -11.01 0.47 6.42
N TYR A 24 -10.14 0.77 5.46
CA TYR A 24 -10.25 0.23 4.10
C TYR A 24 -10.05 -1.29 4.06
N ALA A 25 -9.06 -1.82 4.79
CA ALA A 25 -8.83 -3.26 4.86
C ALA A 25 -10.01 -4.01 5.51
N LEU A 26 -10.56 -3.48 6.60
CA LEU A 26 -11.75 -4.02 7.27
C LEU A 26 -13.01 -3.92 6.38
N THR A 27 -13.11 -2.88 5.56
CA THR A 27 -14.21 -2.76 4.59
C THR A 27 -14.11 -3.86 3.53
N ALA A 28 -12.91 -4.15 3.02
CA ALA A 28 -12.68 -5.28 2.12
C ALA A 28 -13.07 -6.63 2.77
N GLU A 29 -12.68 -6.84 4.03
CA GLU A 29 -13.05 -8.02 4.82
C GLU A 29 -14.57 -8.18 4.97
N ARG A 30 -15.28 -7.08 5.27
CA ARG A 30 -16.74 -7.07 5.36
C ARG A 30 -17.41 -7.38 4.02
N ILE A 31 -16.90 -6.84 2.91
CA ILE A 31 -17.39 -7.16 1.56
C ILE A 31 -17.21 -8.65 1.27
N TYR A 32 -16.08 -9.25 1.68
CA TYR A 32 -15.83 -10.68 1.53
C TYR A 32 -16.80 -11.54 2.36
N SER A 33 -17.26 -11.05 3.54
CA SER A 33 -18.26 -11.71 4.40
C SER A 33 -17.93 -13.16 4.81
N GLY A 34 -16.68 -13.60 4.65
CA GLY A 34 -16.26 -14.97 4.97
C GLY A 34 -16.61 -16.03 3.91
N ASP A 35 -17.26 -15.65 2.81
CA ASP A 35 -17.69 -16.58 1.76
C ASP A 35 -17.00 -16.27 0.44
N VAL A 36 -16.06 -17.11 0.03
CA VAL A 36 -15.35 -16.96 -1.25
C VAL A 36 -16.29 -17.12 -2.46
N ASN A 37 -17.38 -17.88 -2.31
CA ASN A 37 -18.36 -18.06 -3.38
C ASN A 37 -19.17 -16.79 -3.61
N PHE A 38 -19.32 -15.94 -2.58
CA PHE A 38 -19.98 -14.64 -2.71
C PHE A 38 -19.28 -13.79 -3.79
N LEU A 39 -17.94 -13.72 -3.74
CA LEU A 39 -17.16 -12.97 -4.72
C LEU A 39 -17.00 -13.71 -6.06
N ASN A 40 -16.85 -15.04 -6.04
CA ASN A 40 -16.56 -15.81 -7.24
C ASN A 40 -17.78 -16.13 -8.13
N SER A 41 -18.95 -16.36 -7.56
CA SER A 41 -20.09 -16.92 -8.31
C SER A 41 -21.32 -16.03 -8.30
N ASN A 42 -21.51 -15.25 -7.23
CA ASN A 42 -22.80 -14.59 -7.00
C ASN A 42 -22.74 -13.08 -7.26
N ASN A 43 -21.58 -12.42 -7.12
CA ASN A 43 -21.49 -10.95 -7.16
C ASN A 43 -20.21 -10.41 -7.83
N GLN A 44 -19.95 -10.79 -9.09
CA GLN A 44 -18.81 -10.30 -9.86
C GLN A 44 -18.74 -8.76 -9.95
N SER A 45 -19.88 -8.06 -9.88
CA SER A 45 -19.94 -6.58 -9.87
C SER A 45 -19.35 -5.93 -8.62
N ILE A 46 -19.26 -6.66 -7.50
CA ILE A 46 -18.71 -6.16 -6.23
C ILE A 46 -17.18 -6.31 -6.19
N VAL A 47 -16.64 -7.20 -7.01
CA VAL A 47 -15.22 -7.54 -7.04
C VAL A 47 -14.31 -6.32 -7.28
N PRO A 48 -14.62 -5.39 -8.22
CA PRO A 48 -13.83 -4.17 -8.39
C PRO A 48 -13.80 -3.27 -7.14
N ILE A 49 -14.93 -3.19 -6.43
CA ILE A 49 -15.04 -2.40 -5.20
C ILE A 49 -14.16 -3.03 -4.13
N PHE A 50 -14.25 -4.36 -3.96
CA PHE A 50 -13.40 -5.12 -3.05
C PHE A 50 -11.90 -4.88 -3.32
N VAL A 51 -11.45 -5.05 -4.57
CA VAL A 51 -10.06 -4.82 -4.96
C VAL A 51 -9.65 -3.37 -4.73
N SER A 52 -10.53 -2.42 -5.02
CA SER A 52 -10.29 -1.00 -4.76
C SER A 52 -10.07 -0.71 -3.27
N GLN A 53 -10.80 -1.37 -2.37
CA GLN A 53 -10.58 -1.21 -0.92
C GLN A 53 -9.19 -1.69 -0.49
N LEU A 54 -8.75 -2.86 -0.99
CA LEU A 54 -7.41 -3.39 -0.70
C LEU A 54 -6.30 -2.45 -1.19
N PHE A 55 -6.42 -1.98 -2.43
CA PHE A 55 -5.46 -1.04 -3.02
C PHE A 55 -5.44 0.30 -2.29
N GLN A 56 -6.59 0.78 -1.83
CA GLN A 56 -6.67 2.03 -1.09
C GLN A 56 -6.02 1.95 0.29
N SER A 57 -6.25 0.85 1.02
CA SER A 57 -5.52 0.55 2.25
C SER A 57 -4.01 0.57 2.01
N LEU A 58 -3.54 -0.19 1.02
CA LEU A 58 -2.12 -0.31 0.70
C LEU A 58 -1.50 1.03 0.27
N GLU A 59 -2.20 1.81 -0.56
CA GLU A 59 -1.75 3.13 -1.00
C GLU A 59 -1.56 4.08 0.19
N ILE A 60 -2.54 4.12 1.11
CA ILE A 60 -2.47 4.96 2.31
C ILE A 60 -1.31 4.52 3.19
N SER A 61 -1.14 3.22 3.41
CA SER A 61 0.00 2.66 4.15
C SER A 61 1.35 3.11 3.58
N ILE A 62 1.54 2.97 2.26
CA ILE A 62 2.79 3.35 1.57
C ILE A 62 3.02 4.86 1.68
N LYS A 63 2.00 5.69 1.45
CA LYS A 63 2.09 7.15 1.56
C LYS A 63 2.41 7.59 2.98
N TYR A 64 1.80 6.94 3.98
CA TYR A 64 2.05 7.24 5.38
C TYR A 64 3.49 6.96 5.74
N VAL A 65 4.03 5.78 5.41
CA VAL A 65 5.46 5.47 5.61
C VAL A 65 6.33 6.50 4.91
N GLY A 66 6.03 6.83 3.65
CA GLY A 66 6.81 7.82 2.90
C GLY A 66 6.82 9.20 3.57
N ARG A 67 5.68 9.65 4.10
CA ARG A 67 5.55 10.93 4.81
C ARG A 67 6.30 10.92 6.15
N GLU A 68 6.04 9.92 6.99
CA GLU A 68 6.58 9.88 8.36
C GLU A 68 8.09 9.61 8.41
N THR A 69 8.66 8.99 7.36
CA THR A 69 10.11 8.84 7.18
C THR A 69 10.77 10.01 6.46
N ASN A 70 10.01 11.08 6.20
CA ASN A 70 10.44 12.28 5.46
C ASN A 70 11.02 12.00 4.06
N VAL A 71 10.72 10.85 3.46
CA VAL A 71 11.17 10.52 2.10
C VAL A 71 10.19 10.95 1.03
N LEU A 72 8.91 11.19 1.36
CA LEU A 72 7.95 11.85 0.48
C LEU A 72 7.68 13.25 0.97
N ARG A 73 7.73 14.23 0.06
CA ARG A 73 7.25 15.57 0.36
C ARG A 73 5.73 15.60 0.36
N GLU A 74 5.17 16.60 1.02
CA GLU A 74 3.72 16.75 1.17
C GLU A 74 3.02 16.97 -0.18
N ASP A 75 3.65 17.67 -1.12
CA ASP A 75 3.17 17.87 -2.49
C ASP A 75 3.12 16.56 -3.29
N GLU A 76 4.09 15.67 -3.08
CA GLU A 76 4.16 14.35 -3.71
C GLU A 76 3.13 13.38 -3.13
N ALA A 77 2.87 13.46 -1.82
CA ALA A 77 1.84 12.67 -1.16
C ALA A 77 0.42 13.08 -1.58
N LYS A 78 0.19 14.39 -1.79
CA LYS A 78 -1.13 14.98 -2.09
C LYS A 78 -1.40 15.22 -3.57
N SER A 79 -0.40 15.08 -4.45
CA SER A 79 -0.42 15.51 -5.86
C SER A 79 -1.73 15.17 -6.59
N LYS A 80 -2.63 16.17 -6.61
CA LYS A 80 -3.62 16.38 -7.66
C LYS A 80 -2.91 17.21 -8.71
N ILE A 81 -2.57 16.62 -9.87
CA ILE A 81 -2.05 17.41 -11.00
C ILE A 81 -3.15 18.40 -11.40
N LYS A 82 -2.98 19.68 -11.06
CA LYS A 82 -3.88 20.79 -11.44
C LYS A 82 -3.64 21.29 -12.87
N ASP A 83 -2.71 20.68 -13.60
CA ASP A 83 -2.24 21.22 -14.88
C ASP A 83 -3.10 20.73 -16.06
N LYS A 84 -4.14 21.49 -16.39
CA LYS A 84 -5.07 21.20 -17.51
C LYS A 84 -4.39 21.19 -18.88
N GLU A 85 -3.23 21.83 -19.04
CA GLU A 85 -2.53 21.93 -20.34
C GLU A 85 -1.52 20.80 -20.61
N LYS A 86 -1.01 20.11 -19.57
CA LYS A 86 -0.04 19.00 -19.73
C LYS A 86 -0.69 17.63 -19.99
N LYS A 87 -2.02 17.53 -19.86
CA LYS A 87 -2.78 16.28 -20.07
C LYS A 87 -2.64 15.71 -21.48
N LYS A 88 -2.29 16.53 -22.49
CA LYS A 88 -2.06 16.09 -23.88
C LYS A 88 -0.69 15.45 -24.15
N ARG A 89 0.25 15.51 -23.20
CA ARG A 89 1.63 15.01 -23.41
C ARG A 89 2.05 13.88 -22.47
N CYS A 90 1.21 13.50 -21.51
CA CYS A 90 1.43 12.34 -20.66
C CYS A 90 0.79 11.08 -21.26
N ILE A 91 1.22 10.70 -22.46
CA ILE A 91 1.17 9.29 -22.84
C ILE A 91 2.24 8.63 -21.96
N PHE A 92 1.79 7.96 -20.90
CA PHE A 92 2.66 7.32 -19.92
C PHE A 92 3.47 6.23 -20.61
N ASN A 93 4.76 6.49 -20.80
CA ASN A 93 5.70 5.44 -21.17
C ASN A 93 6.27 4.87 -19.87
N TYR A 94 5.96 3.60 -19.56
CA TYR A 94 6.50 2.88 -18.40
C TYR A 94 8.05 2.91 -18.39
N ASP A 95 8.66 3.06 -19.57
CA ASP A 95 10.12 3.17 -19.78
C ASP A 95 10.75 4.45 -19.23
N LEU A 96 9.98 5.47 -18.87
CA LEU A 96 10.54 6.72 -18.32
C LEU A 96 10.99 6.61 -16.86
N ILE A 97 10.59 5.56 -16.13
CA ILE A 97 11.01 5.38 -14.73
C ILE A 97 12.47 4.84 -14.66
N THR A 98 12.94 4.12 -15.68
CA THR A 98 14.29 3.49 -15.67
C THR A 98 15.43 4.44 -16.04
N ASN A 99 15.15 5.58 -16.68
CA ASN A 99 16.17 6.55 -17.12
C ASN A 99 16.51 7.66 -16.10
N TYR A 100 16.00 7.59 -14.86
CA TYR A 100 16.26 8.57 -13.80
C TYR A 100 17.57 8.31 -13.05
N SER A 101 18.72 8.56 -13.69
CA SER A 101 20.04 8.53 -13.05
C SER A 101 20.77 9.88 -13.04
N LYS A 102 20.24 10.94 -13.65
CA LYS A 102 20.91 12.25 -13.69
C LYS A 102 19.91 13.41 -13.63
N GLY A 103 19.86 14.12 -12.50
CA GLY A 103 19.14 15.39 -12.33
C GLY A 103 17.90 15.30 -11.42
N ALA A 104 17.99 15.88 -10.23
CA ALA A 104 16.91 15.99 -9.26
C ALA A 104 15.99 17.19 -9.55
N GLU A 105 15.49 17.33 -10.78
CA GLU A 105 14.55 18.39 -11.14
C GLU A 105 13.10 17.88 -11.16
N LYS A 106 12.29 18.43 -10.24
CA LYS A 106 10.82 18.43 -10.15
C LYS A 106 10.08 17.21 -10.71
N CYS A 107 9.80 16.25 -9.83
CA CYS A 107 8.92 15.11 -10.11
C CYS A 107 7.45 15.56 -10.21
N HIS A 108 6.98 15.91 -11.41
CA HIS A 108 5.58 16.27 -11.69
C HIS A 108 4.71 15.05 -12.11
N MET A 109 5.12 13.83 -11.77
CA MET A 109 4.69 12.59 -12.45
C MET A 109 3.53 11.82 -11.79
N LEU A 110 2.99 12.24 -10.64
CA LEU A 110 1.94 11.48 -9.97
C LEU A 110 0.54 12.02 -10.33
N GLY A 111 0.02 11.59 -11.48
CA GLY A 111 -1.37 11.89 -11.88
C GLY A 111 -2.38 11.38 -10.84
N ASN A 112 -3.41 12.17 -10.51
CA ASN A 112 -4.53 11.84 -9.60
C ASN A 112 -4.23 11.07 -8.29
N GLY A 113 -2.97 10.92 -7.86
CA GLY A 113 -2.55 10.37 -6.58
C GLY A 113 -2.52 8.85 -6.44
N HIS A 114 -3.09 8.05 -7.35
CA HIS A 114 -3.36 6.61 -7.12
C HIS A 114 -2.35 5.61 -7.74
N TRP A 115 -1.05 5.89 -7.65
CA TRP A 115 -0.02 5.05 -8.29
C TRP A 115 0.80 4.25 -7.26
N VAL A 116 0.22 3.16 -6.75
CA VAL A 116 0.86 2.31 -5.72
C VAL A 116 2.30 1.93 -6.09
N GLU A 117 2.53 1.40 -7.30
CA GLU A 117 3.86 1.00 -7.77
C GLU A 117 4.85 2.16 -7.84
N ALA A 118 4.43 3.29 -8.44
CA ALA A 118 5.31 4.44 -8.65
C ALA A 118 5.70 5.10 -7.33
N ILE A 119 4.75 5.20 -6.39
CA ILE A 119 5.00 5.76 -5.06
C ILE A 119 5.94 4.83 -4.28
N ALA A 120 5.69 3.52 -4.29
CA ALA A 120 6.56 2.55 -3.64
C ALA A 120 7.98 2.56 -4.21
N LYS A 121 8.12 2.61 -5.55
CA LYS A 121 9.43 2.73 -6.22
C LYS A 121 10.16 4.02 -5.83
N LEU A 122 9.45 5.14 -5.75
CA LEU A 122 10.04 6.42 -5.34
C LEU A 122 10.55 6.37 -3.90
N ILE A 123 9.73 5.84 -2.98
CA ILE A 123 10.11 5.65 -1.57
C ILE A 123 11.31 4.71 -1.47
N ALA A 124 11.24 3.52 -2.07
CA ALA A 124 12.31 2.53 -2.03
C ALA A 124 13.64 3.10 -2.55
N LYS A 125 13.59 3.85 -3.67
CA LYS A 125 14.76 4.54 -4.22
C LYS A 125 15.35 5.56 -3.23
N ARG A 126 14.52 6.36 -2.56
CA ARG A 126 14.97 7.38 -1.60
C ARG A 126 15.46 6.80 -0.28
N LEU A 127 14.97 5.63 0.07
CA LEU A 127 15.46 4.84 1.20
C LEU A 127 16.70 4.01 0.82
N GLU A 128 17.12 4.00 -0.45
CA GLU A 128 18.21 3.16 -0.96
C GLU A 128 17.99 1.66 -0.64
N VAL A 129 16.73 1.21 -0.72
CA VAL A 129 16.33 -0.20 -0.57
C VAL A 129 15.76 -0.71 -1.89
N ASN A 130 15.89 -2.01 -2.14
CA ASN A 130 15.18 -2.60 -3.26
C ASN A 130 13.67 -2.69 -2.94
N LEU A 131 12.84 -2.81 -3.98
CA LEU A 131 11.38 -2.78 -3.82
C LEU A 131 10.83 -4.00 -3.07
N TYR A 132 11.52 -5.15 -3.17
CA TYR A 132 11.16 -6.36 -2.45
C TYR A 132 11.39 -6.19 -0.95
N ASP A 133 12.52 -5.64 -0.54
CA ASP A 133 12.82 -5.31 0.85
C ASP A 133 11.89 -4.25 1.42
N PHE A 134 11.51 -3.27 0.60
CA PHE A 134 10.49 -2.31 0.98
C PHE A 134 9.16 -3.01 1.29
N ALA A 135 8.65 -3.85 0.37
CA ALA A 135 7.44 -4.63 0.58
C ALA A 135 7.55 -5.58 1.79
N LYS A 136 8.72 -6.18 1.99
CA LYS A 136 9.03 -7.04 3.13
C LYS A 136 8.99 -6.30 4.47
N ALA A 137 9.53 -5.09 4.50
CA ALA A 137 9.45 -4.24 5.68
C ALA A 137 7.99 -3.84 5.96
N MET A 138 7.19 -3.53 4.94
CA MET A 138 5.77 -3.16 5.10
C MET A 138 4.94 -4.23 5.83
N THR A 139 5.25 -5.52 5.67
CA THR A 139 4.59 -6.63 6.40
C THR A 139 5.32 -7.02 7.69
N CYS A 140 6.32 -6.24 8.10
CA CYS A 140 6.95 -6.24 9.43
C CYS A 140 7.42 -7.58 10.00
N PHE A 141 8.10 -8.41 9.20
CA PHE A 141 8.91 -9.57 9.62
C PHE A 141 8.23 -10.65 10.47
N ASN A 142 6.98 -10.50 10.87
CA ASN A 142 6.31 -11.32 11.89
C ASN A 142 5.97 -12.75 11.43
N TYR A 143 6.58 -13.19 10.34
CA TYR A 143 6.47 -14.54 9.79
C TYR A 143 7.74 -15.39 9.97
N CYS A 144 8.61 -15.07 10.93
CA CYS A 144 9.57 -16.03 11.47
C CYS A 144 8.90 -17.14 12.32
N SER A 145 7.59 -17.06 12.57
CA SER A 145 6.82 -18.00 13.39
C SER A 145 6.04 -19.07 12.60
N VAL A 146 6.19 -19.18 11.27
CA VAL A 146 5.76 -20.41 10.55
C VAL A 146 6.76 -21.53 10.78
N ARG A 147 6.89 -21.95 12.03
CA ARG A 147 7.56 -23.19 12.42
C ARG A 147 6.65 -24.41 12.33
N ASN A 148 5.35 -24.23 12.13
CA ASN A 148 4.41 -25.35 12.09
C ASN A 148 3.77 -25.40 10.69
N GLY A 149 4.32 -26.30 9.89
CA GLY A 149 3.98 -26.45 8.47
C GLY A 149 2.50 -26.51 8.21
N TYR A 150 2.01 -25.48 7.51
CA TYR A 150 1.18 -25.64 6.33
C TYR A 150 1.68 -24.59 5.32
N GLY A 151 1.90 -25.02 4.09
CA GLY A 151 2.53 -24.21 3.05
C GLY A 151 1.77 -22.93 2.70
N ASN A 152 2.46 -22.05 1.99
CA ASN A 152 1.89 -20.96 1.17
C ASN A 152 1.19 -19.81 1.91
N GLY A 153 1.92 -19.04 2.71
CA GLY A 153 1.37 -17.76 3.14
C GLY A 153 2.37 -16.73 3.66
N ASN A 154 3.48 -16.48 2.99
CA ASN A 154 4.32 -15.33 3.37
C ASN A 154 3.60 -14.03 2.96
N PRO A 155 3.16 -13.16 3.90
CA PRO A 155 2.36 -11.96 3.58
C PRO A 155 3.10 -10.97 2.67
N ILE A 156 4.42 -11.11 2.54
CA ILE A 156 5.23 -10.40 1.55
C ILE A 156 4.71 -10.68 0.13
N TYR A 157 4.26 -11.91 -0.17
CA TYR A 157 3.84 -12.27 -1.52
C TYR A 157 2.64 -11.45 -2.01
N PRO A 158 1.51 -11.36 -1.29
CA PRO A 158 0.41 -10.47 -1.69
C PRO A 158 0.87 -9.02 -1.85
N ILE A 159 1.57 -8.46 -0.87
CA ILE A 159 1.95 -7.04 -0.87
C ILE A 159 2.92 -6.72 -2.00
N HIS A 160 3.98 -7.52 -2.17
CA HIS A 160 4.92 -7.39 -3.27
C HIS A 160 4.20 -7.54 -4.62
N THR A 161 3.28 -8.48 -4.75
CA THR A 161 2.53 -8.71 -5.99
C THR A 161 1.60 -7.53 -6.31
N MET A 162 0.88 -6.99 -5.32
CA MET A 162 0.06 -5.79 -5.48
C MET A 162 0.91 -4.59 -5.91
N ILE A 163 2.09 -4.40 -5.30
CA ILE A 163 2.98 -3.28 -5.59
C ILE A 163 3.62 -3.40 -6.97
N CYS A 164 4.22 -4.54 -7.32
CA CYS A 164 5.06 -4.67 -8.51
C CYS A 164 5.00 -6.04 -9.20
N GLY A 165 4.11 -6.94 -8.79
CA GLY A 165 3.89 -8.20 -9.50
C GLY A 165 3.34 -7.96 -10.90
N ASN A 166 3.79 -8.78 -11.86
CA ASN A 166 3.34 -8.70 -13.25
C ASN A 166 1.84 -8.97 -13.40
N ASP A 167 1.32 -9.92 -12.62
CA ASP A 167 -0.09 -10.31 -12.65
C ASP A 167 -1.04 -9.16 -12.25
N PHE A 168 -0.53 -8.12 -11.59
CA PHE A 168 -1.32 -6.97 -11.13
C PHE A 168 -1.09 -5.69 -11.94
N ILE A 169 -0.36 -5.75 -13.07
CA ILE A 169 -0.10 -4.56 -13.91
C ILE A 169 -1.43 -3.92 -14.35
N GLU A 170 -2.37 -4.71 -14.89
CA GLU A 170 -3.66 -4.18 -15.33
C GLU A 170 -4.53 -3.73 -14.15
N THR A 171 -4.55 -4.49 -13.05
CA THR A 171 -5.24 -4.08 -11.81
C THR A 171 -4.75 -2.70 -11.33
N ARG A 172 -3.43 -2.47 -11.33
CA ARG A 172 -2.82 -1.20 -10.93
C ARG A 172 -3.21 -0.06 -11.87
N LYS A 173 -3.24 -0.29 -13.19
CA LYS A 173 -3.69 0.72 -14.16
C LYS A 173 -5.16 1.07 -13.96
N CYS A 174 -6.02 0.07 -13.73
CA CYS A 174 -7.44 0.27 -13.45
C CYS A 174 -7.67 1.02 -12.13
N TYR A 175 -6.90 0.69 -11.10
CA TYR A 175 -6.93 1.42 -9.83
C TYR A 175 -6.48 2.88 -10.00
N ALA A 176 -5.33 3.10 -10.66
CA ALA A 176 -4.77 4.44 -10.86
C ALA A 176 -5.69 5.36 -11.69
N SER A 177 -6.41 4.79 -12.66
CA SER A 177 -7.42 5.48 -13.47
C SER A 177 -8.80 5.58 -12.82
N ARG A 178 -8.97 5.06 -11.59
CA ARG A 178 -10.22 4.98 -10.83
C ARG A 178 -11.33 4.15 -11.47
N ARG A 179 -11.03 3.38 -12.51
CA ARG A 179 -11.99 2.51 -13.20
C ARG A 179 -12.57 1.45 -12.26
N LEU A 180 -11.79 0.95 -11.30
CA LEU A 180 -12.28 0.01 -10.29
C LEU A 180 -13.40 0.60 -9.41
N ALA A 181 -13.25 1.86 -8.99
CA ALA A 181 -14.23 2.53 -8.13
C ALA A 181 -15.53 2.85 -8.87
N TYR A 182 -15.46 3.05 -10.19
CA TYR A 182 -16.62 3.30 -11.05
C TYR A 182 -17.17 2.05 -11.73
N ILE A 183 -16.61 0.86 -11.43
CA ILE A 183 -17.02 -0.42 -12.03
C ILE A 183 -16.89 -0.39 -13.58
N GLU A 184 -15.95 0.39 -14.09
CA GLU A 184 -15.64 0.51 -15.53
C GLU A 184 -14.62 -0.55 -15.94
N ILE A 185 -14.96 -1.83 -15.74
CA ILE A 185 -14.08 -2.99 -15.91
C ILE A 185 -14.42 -3.83 -17.14
N ALA A 186 -13.38 -4.28 -17.84
CA ALA A 186 -13.38 -5.26 -18.92
C ALA A 186 -12.75 -6.58 -18.44
N ASN A 187 -12.94 -7.65 -19.21
CA ASN A 187 -12.29 -8.94 -18.92
C ASN A 187 -10.77 -8.79 -18.92
N GLY A 188 -10.12 -9.23 -17.83
CA GLY A 188 -8.67 -9.11 -17.64
C GLY A 188 -8.20 -7.81 -16.97
N ASP A 189 -9.10 -6.88 -16.64
CA ASP A 189 -8.73 -5.61 -16.00
C ASP A 189 -8.27 -5.75 -14.55
N PHE A 190 -8.53 -6.88 -13.91
CA PHE A 190 -8.01 -7.17 -12.58
C PHE A 190 -7.74 -8.67 -12.39
N SER A 191 -6.74 -8.95 -11.57
CA SER A 191 -6.37 -10.28 -11.11
C SER A 191 -6.78 -10.45 -9.65
N LEU A 192 -7.41 -11.58 -9.34
CA LEU A 192 -7.65 -12.04 -7.98
C LEU A 192 -7.19 -13.48 -7.85
N TYR A 193 -6.57 -13.79 -6.72
CA TYR A 193 -6.13 -15.15 -6.42
C TYR A 193 -7.13 -15.85 -5.50
N ASN A 194 -7.12 -17.18 -5.58
CA ASN A 194 -8.08 -18.07 -4.92
C ASN A 194 -8.09 -17.98 -3.38
N ASN A 195 -7.05 -17.41 -2.76
CA ASN A 195 -6.95 -17.30 -1.30
C ASN A 195 -7.24 -15.87 -0.82
N ILE A 196 -8.47 -15.38 -1.05
CA ILE A 196 -8.90 -14.01 -0.70
C ILE A 196 -8.61 -13.64 0.78
N PRO A 197 -8.86 -14.51 1.78
CA PRO A 197 -8.52 -14.22 3.18
C PRO A 197 -7.05 -13.85 3.38
N PHE A 198 -6.15 -14.55 2.70
CA PHE A 198 -4.71 -14.30 2.81
C PHE A 198 -4.31 -12.90 2.30
N TRP A 199 -4.98 -12.39 1.26
CA TRP A 199 -4.73 -11.04 0.75
C TRP A 199 -5.26 -9.97 1.70
N ILE A 200 -6.45 -10.18 2.27
CA ILE A 200 -7.04 -9.30 3.28
C ILE A 200 -6.11 -9.20 4.51
N GLU A 201 -5.67 -10.35 5.04
CA GLU A 201 -4.79 -10.39 6.21
C GLU A 201 -3.44 -9.72 5.94
N ALA A 202 -2.83 -9.94 4.78
CA ALA A 202 -1.56 -9.27 4.42
C ALA A 202 -1.71 -7.73 4.37
N VAL A 203 -2.84 -7.22 3.87
CA VAL A 203 -3.12 -5.78 3.80
C VAL A 203 -3.44 -5.22 5.20
N LYS A 204 -4.21 -5.94 6.03
CA LYS A 204 -4.47 -5.57 7.43
C LYS A 204 -3.18 -5.53 8.24
N GLU A 205 -2.34 -6.53 8.11
CA GLU A 205 -1.03 -6.60 8.75
C GLU A 205 -0.16 -5.40 8.35
N THR A 206 -0.12 -5.07 7.05
CA THR A 206 0.58 -3.88 6.55
C THR A 206 0.08 -2.59 7.20
N ALA A 207 -1.23 -2.43 7.35
CA ALA A 207 -1.82 -1.26 8.00
C ALA A 207 -1.56 -1.22 9.52
N ASN A 208 -1.60 -2.37 10.20
CA ASN A 208 -1.34 -2.45 11.63
C ASN A 208 0.13 -2.21 11.99
N ASN A 209 1.04 -2.49 11.08
CA ASN A 209 2.48 -2.45 11.34
C ASN A 209 3.15 -1.09 11.07
N LEU A 210 2.40 -0.06 10.63
CA LEU A 210 2.99 1.18 10.12
C LEU A 210 4.00 1.83 11.07
N ASP A 211 3.72 1.90 12.38
CA ASP A 211 4.66 2.48 13.35
C ASP A 211 5.99 1.74 13.40
N LYS A 212 5.94 0.40 13.34
CA LYS A 212 7.16 -0.43 13.31
C LYS A 212 7.92 -0.21 12.01
N VAL A 213 7.23 -0.15 10.87
CA VAL A 213 7.85 0.12 9.56
C VAL A 213 8.55 1.48 9.56
N ILE A 214 7.90 2.51 10.11
CA ILE A 214 8.46 3.85 10.23
C ILE A 214 9.71 3.84 11.11
N LYS A 215 9.68 3.13 12.24
CA LYS A 215 10.87 2.96 13.11
C LYS A 215 12.01 2.25 12.39
N ILE A 216 11.73 1.20 11.62
CA ILE A 216 12.72 0.48 10.79
C ILE A 216 13.38 1.44 9.81
N PHE A 217 12.61 2.13 8.97
CA PHE A 217 13.20 3.01 7.96
C PHE A 217 13.87 4.26 8.55
N SER A 218 13.31 4.82 9.63
CA SER A 218 13.96 5.93 10.33
C SER A 218 15.28 5.52 10.98
N GLY A 219 15.37 4.29 11.50
CA GLY A 219 16.61 3.71 12.02
C GLY A 219 17.63 3.48 10.91
N TRP A 220 17.20 2.91 9.80
CA TRP A 220 18.02 2.69 8.61
C TRP A 220 18.64 3.98 8.08
N GLN A 221 17.85 5.05 7.97
CA GLN A 221 18.33 6.36 7.50
C GLN A 221 19.44 6.96 8.40
N LYS A 222 19.46 6.63 9.70
CA LYS A 222 20.48 7.12 10.63
C LYS A 222 21.83 6.43 10.48
N ILE A 223 21.85 5.17 10.05
CA ILE A 223 23.08 4.35 10.02
C ILE A 223 23.90 4.58 8.74
N SER A 224 23.40 5.44 7.85
CA SER A 224 23.97 5.76 6.53
C SER A 224 24.01 4.53 5.62
N PRO A 225 23.26 4.52 4.50
CA PRO A 225 23.27 3.42 3.53
C PRO A 225 24.64 3.05 2.95
N LYS A 226 25.68 3.85 3.21
CA LYS A 226 27.04 3.68 2.67
C LYS A 226 27.84 2.57 3.32
N THR A 227 27.51 2.18 4.56
CA THR A 227 28.35 1.27 5.35
C THR A 227 27.82 -0.16 5.43
N GLU A 228 26.55 -0.38 5.10
CA GLU A 228 25.89 -1.67 5.22
C GLU A 228 24.77 -1.79 4.17
N LYS A 229 24.37 -3.01 3.78
CA LYS A 229 23.16 -3.23 2.98
C LYS A 229 21.94 -3.33 3.88
N PHE A 230 20.80 -2.80 3.45
CA PHE A 230 19.56 -2.82 4.25
C PHE A 230 19.21 -4.23 4.75
N GLU A 231 19.28 -5.26 3.90
CA GLU A 231 19.03 -6.65 4.28
C GLU A 231 19.91 -7.12 5.44
N THR A 232 21.20 -6.80 5.40
CA THR A 232 22.17 -7.19 6.44
C THR A 232 21.89 -6.45 7.74
N TRP A 233 21.64 -5.15 7.64
CA TRP A 233 21.28 -4.31 8.77
C TRP A 233 20.00 -4.80 9.46
N LEU A 234 19.00 -5.12 8.65
CA LEU A 234 17.68 -5.53 9.07
C LEU A 234 17.67 -6.90 9.77
N ILE A 235 18.63 -7.78 9.47
CA ILE A 235 18.86 -9.04 10.20
C ILE A 235 19.48 -8.77 11.59
N LYS A 236 20.29 -7.72 11.74
CA LYS A 236 20.91 -7.33 13.02
C LYS A 236 19.95 -6.55 13.93
N TYR A 237 19.03 -5.81 13.32
CA TYR A 237 18.08 -4.90 13.98
C TYR A 237 16.93 -5.51 14.83
N PRO A 238 16.50 -6.79 14.72
CA PRO A 238 15.35 -7.29 15.48
C PRO A 238 15.53 -7.22 17.01
N LYS A 239 16.77 -7.16 17.49
CA LYS A 239 17.07 -7.11 18.94
C LYS A 239 16.79 -5.76 19.59
N THR A 240 16.66 -4.67 18.83
CA THR A 240 16.61 -3.30 19.39
C THR A 240 15.24 -2.63 19.35
N LEU A 241 14.21 -3.33 18.85
CA LEU A 241 12.84 -2.79 18.73
C LEU A 241 11.82 -3.50 19.64
N GLU A 242 12.20 -4.60 20.28
CA GLU A 242 11.39 -5.29 21.29
C GLU A 242 11.57 -4.68 22.71
N GLU A 243 12.49 -3.73 22.87
CA GLU A 243 12.74 -2.91 24.06
C GLU A 243 12.18 -1.50 23.89
#